data_AF-A0A4Y2DLX1-F1
#
_entry.id   AF-A0A4Y2DLX1-F1
#
_cell.length_a   1.000
_cell.length_b   1.000
_cell.length_c   1.000
_cell.angle_alpha   90.00
_cell.angle_beta   90.00
_cell.angle_gamma   90.00
#
_symmetry.space_group_name_H-M   'P 1'
#
loop_
_entity.id
_entity.type
_entity.pdbx_description
1 polymer ?
#
loop_
_entity_poly.entity_id
_entity_poly.type
_entity_poly.pdbx_seq_one_letter_code
_entity_poly.pdbx_strand_id
1 'polypeptide(L)'
;MKFVKYHAVSKSAKVIQSQLEKEMNTLRVTQAGRLESISASKDKVFLGNKGKDFQFPDLKSVKVDFIECSALEDGVADSLKPWLLKIA
;
A
#
# COMPACT_ATOMS: atom_id res chain seq x y z
N MET A 1 -12.58 -13.05 -33.20
CA MET A 1 -11.50 -12.94 -32.21
C MET A 1 -12.13 -12.46 -30.91
N LYS A 2 -12.30 -13.33 -29.90
CA LYS A 2 -12.87 -12.92 -28.60
C LYS A 2 -11.73 -12.35 -27.75
N PHE A 3 -11.78 -11.06 -27.46
CA PHE A 3 -10.95 -10.47 -26.42
C PHE A 3 -11.34 -11.12 -25.08
N VAL A 4 -10.42 -11.85 -24.47
CA VAL A 4 -10.56 -12.29 -23.08
C VAL A 4 -10.53 -11.02 -22.22
N LYS A 5 -11.64 -10.69 -21.55
CA LYS A 5 -11.67 -9.60 -20.57
C LYS A 5 -10.76 -9.98 -19.38
N TYR A 6 -9.53 -9.46 -19.37
CA TYR A 6 -8.56 -9.66 -18.28
C TYR A 6 -9.03 -9.11 -16.91
N HIS A 7 -10.10 -8.32 -16.88
CA HIS A 7 -10.73 -7.82 -15.67
C HIS A 7 -11.20 -8.94 -14.71
N ALA A 8 -11.45 -10.16 -15.20
CA ALA A 8 -11.86 -11.29 -14.34
C ALA A 8 -10.70 -11.87 -13.51
N VAL A 9 -9.44 -11.50 -13.79
CA VAL A 9 -8.25 -12.01 -13.11
C VAL A 9 -7.54 -10.92 -12.27
N SER A 10 -8.07 -9.69 -12.26
CA SER A 10 -7.51 -8.63 -11.42
C SER A 10 -7.78 -8.91 -9.95
N LYS A 11 -6.73 -8.87 -9.12
CA LYS A 11 -6.88 -8.96 -7.66
C LYS A 11 -7.64 -7.74 -7.16
N SER A 12 -8.51 -7.94 -6.18
CA SER A 12 -9.20 -6.80 -5.56
C SER A 12 -8.24 -5.91 -4.78
N ALA A 13 -8.59 -4.64 -4.63
CA ALA A 13 -7.86 -3.66 -3.83
C ALA A 13 -7.60 -4.17 -2.42
N LYS A 14 -8.56 -4.87 -1.81
CA LYS A 14 -8.42 -5.47 -0.47
C LYS A 14 -7.35 -6.55 -0.42
N VAL A 15 -7.27 -7.41 -1.44
CA VAL A 15 -6.24 -8.46 -1.53
C VAL A 15 -4.86 -7.83 -1.74
N ILE A 16 -4.78 -6.82 -2.61
CA ILE A 16 -3.54 -6.07 -2.85
C ILE A 16 -3.07 -5.38 -1.57
N GLN A 17 -3.96 -4.67 -0.87
CA GLN A 17 -3.67 -4.02 0.40
C GLN A 17 -3.12 -5.04 1.41
N SER A 18 -3.83 -6.16 1.62
CA SER A 18 -3.41 -7.18 2.59
C SER A 18 -2.05 -7.79 2.26
N GLN A 19 -1.76 -8.03 0.98
CA GLN A 19 -0.46 -8.57 0.58
C GLN A 19 0.65 -7.53 0.81
N LEU A 20 0.43 -6.28 0.44
CA LEU A 20 1.40 -5.21 0.68
C LEU A 20 1.63 -4.97 2.18
N GLU A 21 0.60 -5.02 3.01
CA GLU A 21 0.74 -4.90 4.47
C GLU A 21 1.67 -5.99 5.03
N LYS A 22 1.51 -7.25 4.57
CA LYS A 22 2.39 -8.36 4.94
C LYS A 22 3.83 -8.15 4.47
N GLU A 23 4.04 -7.75 3.21
CA GLU A 23 5.40 -7.49 2.70
C GLU A 23 6.07 -6.33 3.44
N MET A 24 5.35 -5.25 3.73
CA MET A 24 5.86 -4.12 4.51
C MET A 24 6.20 -4.55 5.95
N ASN A 25 5.44 -5.48 6.53
CA ASN A 25 5.76 -6.07 7.83
C ASN A 25 7.09 -6.84 7.79
N THR A 26 7.33 -7.62 6.73
CA THR A 26 8.60 -8.32 6.53
C THR A 26 9.75 -7.34 6.36
N LEU A 27 9.60 -6.36 5.45
CA LEU A 27 10.64 -5.39 5.14
C LEU A 27 11.07 -4.56 6.35
N ARG A 28 10.12 -4.05 7.15
CA ARG A 28 10.46 -3.23 8.33
C ARG A 28 11.25 -4.02 9.37
N VAL A 29 10.98 -5.32 9.53
CA VAL A 29 11.71 -6.17 10.48
C VAL A 29 13.12 -6.44 9.97
N THR A 30 13.28 -6.78 8.68
CA THR A 30 14.61 -7.01 8.09
C THR A 30 15.46 -5.74 8.12
N GLN A 31 14.89 -4.58 7.77
CA GLN A 31 15.62 -3.31 7.81
C GLN A 31 15.99 -2.92 9.25
N ALA A 32 15.09 -3.11 10.22
CA ALA A 32 15.40 -2.87 11.63
C ALA A 32 16.56 -3.77 12.11
N GLY A 33 16.54 -5.06 11.80
CA GLY A 33 17.61 -6.00 12.17
C GLY A 33 18.95 -5.69 11.48
N ARG A 34 18.93 -5.25 10.21
CA ARG A 34 20.15 -4.79 9.51
C ARG A 34 20.75 -3.52 10.13
N LEU A 35 19.90 -2.59 10.57
CA LEU A 35 20.34 -1.33 11.18
C LEU A 35 20.95 -1.53 12.58
N GLU A 36 20.47 -2.52 13.35
CA GLU A 36 21.07 -2.91 14.63
C GLU A 36 22.52 -3.39 14.48
N SER A 37 22.85 -4.03 13.35
CA SER A 37 24.20 -4.55 13.08
C SER A 37 25.22 -3.49 12.65
N ILE A 38 24.80 -2.30 12.21
CA ILE A 38 25.68 -1.38 11.45
C ILE A 38 25.90 -0.01 12.13
N SER A 39 24.94 0.55 12.87
CA SER A 39 25.19 1.82 13.59
C SER A 39 24.09 2.18 14.59
N ALA A 40 24.45 2.58 15.81
CA ALA A 40 23.54 2.99 16.87
C ALA A 40 22.94 4.41 16.71
N SER A 41 23.32 5.18 15.69
CA SER A 41 23.22 6.65 15.70
C SER A 41 22.60 7.30 14.46
N LYS A 42 21.79 6.60 13.68
CA LYS A 42 20.96 7.24 12.63
C LYS A 42 19.49 7.12 13.02
N ASP A 43 18.78 8.24 13.05
CA ASP A 43 17.36 8.36 13.40
C ASP A 43 16.55 7.19 12.83
N LYS A 44 16.24 6.22 13.69
CA LYS A 44 15.55 5.00 13.29
C LYS A 44 14.08 5.34 13.05
N VAL A 45 13.74 5.69 11.81
CA VAL A 45 12.34 5.85 11.39
C VAL A 45 11.70 4.47 11.34
N PHE A 46 10.96 4.14 12.40
CA PHE A 46 10.19 2.91 12.46
C PHE A 46 8.87 3.09 11.70
N LEU A 47 8.58 2.17 10.78
CA LEU A 47 7.36 2.23 9.97
C LEU A 47 6.16 1.65 10.74
N GLY A 48 5.16 2.49 10.97
CA GLY A 48 3.92 2.13 11.67
C GLY A 48 4.11 2.01 13.19
N ASN A 49 3.37 1.10 13.82
CA ASN A 49 3.36 0.93 15.27
C ASN A 49 4.21 -0.28 15.71
N LYS A 50 4.98 -0.11 16.80
CA LYS A 50 5.76 -1.20 17.40
C LYS A 50 4.83 -2.18 18.12
N GLY A 51 5.19 -3.46 18.13
CA GLY A 51 4.45 -4.50 18.87
C GLY A 51 3.17 -5.00 18.20
N LYS A 52 2.86 -4.55 16.98
CA LYS A 52 1.78 -5.08 16.14
C LYS A 52 2.17 -5.12 14.67
N ASP A 53 1.45 -5.89 13.87
CA ASP A 53 1.65 -5.96 12.42
C ASP A 53 1.39 -4.62 11.74
N PHE A 54 2.13 -4.36 10.66
CA PHE A 54 1.95 -3.15 9.88
C PHE A 54 0.58 -3.13 9.19
N GLN A 55 -0.12 -2.00 9.31
CA GLN A 55 -1.32 -1.72 8.53
C GLN A 55 -1.23 -0.29 7.97
N PHE A 56 -1.70 -0.06 6.75
CA PHE A 56 -1.65 1.28 6.15
C PHE A 56 -2.36 2.37 6.99
N PRO A 57 -3.49 2.09 7.68
CA PRO A 57 -4.12 3.07 8.56
C PRO A 57 -3.27 3.52 9.76
N ASP A 58 -2.19 2.81 10.10
CA ASP A 58 -1.31 3.17 11.21
C ASP A 58 -0.29 4.26 10.87
N LEU A 59 -0.22 4.67 9.61
CA LEU A 59 0.65 5.75 9.16
C LEU A 59 0.10 7.11 9.63
N LYS A 60 0.80 7.76 10.55
CA LYS A 60 0.37 9.04 11.14
C LYS A 60 0.56 10.24 10.21
N SER A 61 1.58 10.20 9.36
CA SER A 61 1.97 11.35 8.51
C SER A 61 1.46 11.25 7.07
N VAL A 62 0.97 10.08 6.66
CA VAL A 62 0.53 9.82 5.28
C VAL A 62 -0.74 8.99 5.32
N LYS A 63 -1.77 9.44 4.61
CA LYS A 63 -2.98 8.66 4.38
C LYS A 63 -2.86 7.88 3.08
N VAL A 64 -3.11 6.58 3.13
CA VAL A 64 -3.09 5.69 1.96
C VAL A 64 -4.49 5.14 1.75
N ASP A 65 -5.04 5.35 0.55
CA ASP A 65 -6.33 4.80 0.13
C ASP A 65 -6.09 3.88 -1.09
N PHE A 66 -6.81 2.76 -1.18
CA PHE A 66 -6.74 1.82 -2.30
C PHE A 66 -8.03 1.92 -3.13
N ILE A 67 -7.89 2.12 -4.44
CA ILE A 67 -9.01 2.32 -5.36
C ILE A 67 -8.85 1.38 -6.55
N GLU A 68 -9.94 0.69 -6.91
CA GLU A 68 -9.99 -0.15 -8.11
C GLU A 68 -10.36 0.72 -9.31
N CYS A 69 -9.59 0.59 -10.41
CA CYS A 69 -9.86 1.29 -11.66
C CYS A 69 -9.30 0.50 -12.85
N SER A 70 -9.81 0.77 -14.05
CA SER A 70 -9.39 0.09 -15.29
C SER A 70 -9.21 1.09 -16.42
N ALA A 71 -7.95 1.38 -16.82
CA ALA A 71 -7.61 2.36 -17.88
C ALA A 71 -8.30 2.13 -19.25
N LEU A 72 -8.93 0.98 -19.45
CA LEU A 72 -9.60 0.58 -20.68
C LEU A 72 -11.12 0.80 -20.67
N GLU A 73 -11.71 1.02 -19.50
CA GLU A 73 -13.15 1.25 -19.35
C GLU A 73 -13.39 2.76 -19.20
N ASP A 74 -14.39 3.28 -19.90
CA ASP A 74 -14.85 4.64 -19.68
C ASP A 74 -15.34 4.77 -18.22
N GLY A 75 -14.88 5.80 -17.51
CA GLY A 75 -15.25 6.04 -16.11
C GLY A 75 -14.17 5.74 -15.07
N VAL A 76 -12.92 5.42 -15.45
CA VAL A 76 -11.75 5.38 -14.52
C VAL A 76 -11.68 6.61 -13.65
N ALA A 77 -11.91 7.76 -14.26
CA ALA A 77 -11.84 9.03 -13.60
C ALA A 77 -12.93 9.16 -12.53
N ASP A 78 -14.05 8.44 -12.63
CA ASP A 78 -15.16 8.58 -11.69
C ASP A 78 -14.84 8.00 -10.31
N SER A 79 -14.06 6.91 -10.25
CA SER A 79 -13.53 6.38 -8.98
C SER A 79 -12.39 7.23 -8.42
N LEU A 80 -11.61 7.89 -9.28
CA LEU A 80 -10.39 8.61 -8.87
C LEU A 80 -10.65 10.09 -8.52
N LYS A 81 -11.61 10.75 -9.20
CA LYS A 81 -11.98 12.17 -9.00
C LYS A 81 -12.30 12.49 -7.53
N PRO A 82 -13.12 11.70 -6.79
CA PRO A 82 -13.43 12.02 -5.40
C PRO A 82 -12.19 11.96 -4.50
N TRP A 83 -11.25 11.07 -4.80
CA TRP A 83 -10.00 10.96 -4.06
C TRP A 83 -9.07 12.14 -4.34
N LEU A 84 -8.96 12.56 -5.60
CA LEU A 84 -8.18 13.74 -5.99
C LEU A 84 -8.72 15.01 -5.32
N LEU A 85 -10.05 15.20 -5.28
CA LEU A 85 -10.68 16.36 -4.62
C LEU A 85 -10.48 16.39 -3.09
N LYS A 86 -10.24 15.23 -2.48
CA LYS A 86 -9.98 15.12 -1.04
C LYS A 86 -8.53 15.48 -0.67
N ILE A 87 -7.61 15.37 -1.63
CA ILE A 87 -6.18 15.65 -1.41
C ILE A 87 -5.71 17.01 -1.96
N ALA A 88 -6.45 17.57 -2.93
CA ALA A 88 -6.21 18.89 -3.52
C ALA A 88 -6.72 20.01 -2.59
#